data_AF-A0A660RRG6-F1
#
_entry.id   AF-A0A660RRG6-F1
#
_cell.length_a   1.000
_cell.length_b   1.000
_cell.length_c   1.000
_cell.angle_alpha   90.00
_cell.angle_beta   90.00
_cell.angle_gamma   90.00
#
_symmetry.space_group_name_H-M   'P 1'
#
loop_
_entity.id
_entity.type
_entity.pdbx_description
1 polymer ?
#
loop_
_entity_poly.entity_id
_entity_poly.type
_entity_poly.pdbx_seq_one_letter_code
_entity_poly.pdbx_strand_id
1 'polypeptide(L)'
;MTAQCRPPVVTGCGPGRVARCVPPIVTLCVPPIAARYGPPIAARCVPPVVAQCRPLIAQMTRLWHHSSRKATRIYIWRTNNMERIHMNHMRELIYRLRAGESQRRIARDLNMSRTTVGKYRTWAEAQGYLDETRPLPDDATLAAAWGEPPQPAHAASSVEPYREVVQDWVEQGVEMMAIWQHLQDDYQYRGSYSSVRRFVNKIRTAVPEVFVRVHTAPGEEAQVDFGSVGQLYDPASGRLRRAHVFVATLCYSRHQYAELVFDQKTPTWIGLHRHAFESWGGVPKRIVPDNLKAAVIKAQVHDPIIGEAYRRMAQHYGFVISPTRPRTPRHKGKVENGVHYVKRNFMAGREFLDIHTANQHLRTWVKERAGTREHGTTHRVPLYLFDEHEKAALLPLPEEPFTLREVRLVTVHPDCHVRIDKSYYSVPYVYVGQKLDAYIGERIVEIYRGVELVATHERSLQPGEWHTRLEHYPQHKAAYLERTPAYCRQVAARLGEATSQVVEALLGDRPLYRLRSVQAILRLEETVGAERLEAACARALYFGDHSYRRIKAILNAALDREPLPEKTPDMPDQKHVFARSGNEFFADDEEVAA
;
A
#
# COMPACT_ATOMS: atom_id res chain seq x y z
N MET A 1 -40.57 5.58 52.13
CA MET A 1 -40.10 4.29 52.68
C MET A 1 -38.86 3.88 51.90
N THR A 2 -37.73 3.60 52.58
CA THR A 2 -36.55 2.80 52.13
C THR A 2 -36.18 2.81 50.63
N ALA A 3 -35.11 3.44 50.11
CA ALA A 3 -33.82 3.91 50.66
C ALA A 3 -32.83 2.82 51.13
N GLN A 4 -31.81 2.54 50.30
CA GLN A 4 -30.47 1.97 50.56
C GLN A 4 -29.61 2.36 49.32
N CYS A 5 -28.59 3.22 49.32
CA CYS A 5 -27.38 3.42 50.15
C CYS A 5 -26.21 2.47 49.84
N ARG A 6 -25.04 3.08 49.51
CA ARG A 6 -23.74 2.45 49.18
C ARG A 6 -23.01 1.96 50.45
N PRO A 7 -21.82 1.31 50.34
CA PRO A 7 -20.57 2.09 50.33
C PRO A 7 -19.44 1.55 49.40
N PRO A 8 -18.36 2.33 49.15
CA PRO A 8 -17.15 1.93 48.42
C PRO A 8 -16.01 1.47 49.37
N VAL A 9 -14.92 0.90 48.82
CA VAL A 9 -13.65 0.66 49.55
C VAL A 9 -12.44 1.10 48.71
N VAL A 10 -11.37 1.50 49.39
CA VAL A 10 -10.28 2.38 48.95
C VAL A 10 -8.91 1.77 49.31
N THR A 11 -7.94 1.86 48.39
CA THR A 11 -6.45 1.72 48.51
C THR A 11 -5.80 0.57 49.30
N GLY A 12 -4.69 0.04 48.76
CA GLY A 12 -3.67 -0.70 49.52
C GLY A 12 -2.36 -0.89 48.74
N CYS A 13 -1.23 -0.43 49.29
CA CYS A 13 0.11 -0.58 48.71
C CYS A 13 0.72 -1.99 48.94
N GLY A 14 1.79 -2.33 48.20
CA GLY A 14 2.56 -3.57 48.36
C GLY A 14 3.42 -3.63 49.66
N PRO A 15 4.29 -4.63 49.83
CA PRO A 15 5.56 -4.70 49.04
C PRO A 15 6.12 -6.14 48.76
N GLY A 16 7.28 -6.26 48.09
CA GLY A 16 8.21 -7.39 48.37
C GLY A 16 8.89 -8.18 47.22
N ARG A 17 9.92 -7.59 46.59
CA ARG A 17 11.18 -8.18 46.03
C ARG A 17 11.35 -9.72 45.84
N VAL A 18 11.86 -10.15 44.66
CA VAL A 18 13.19 -10.79 44.38
C VAL A 18 13.45 -10.59 42.85
N ALA A 19 14.41 -9.79 42.37
CA ALA A 19 15.80 -10.12 41.94
C ALA A 19 15.95 -11.36 41.00
N ARG A 20 16.81 -11.42 39.97
CA ARG A 20 17.79 -10.53 39.31
C ARG A 20 18.14 -11.17 37.93
N CYS A 21 18.66 -10.37 36.97
CA CYS A 21 19.83 -10.64 36.10
C CYS A 21 19.78 -10.00 34.71
N VAL A 22 20.68 -9.03 34.53
CA VAL A 22 21.19 -8.34 33.31
C VAL A 22 22.69 -8.19 33.66
N PRO A 23 23.71 -8.39 32.78
CA PRO A 23 23.99 -7.56 31.58
C PRO A 23 24.79 -8.35 30.48
N PRO A 24 25.63 -7.76 29.59
CA PRO A 24 25.84 -6.35 29.22
C PRO A 24 25.83 -6.01 27.72
N ILE A 25 25.77 -4.71 27.45
CA ILE A 25 26.23 -4.06 26.21
C ILE A 25 27.67 -3.59 26.45
N VAL A 26 28.56 -3.72 25.45
CA VAL A 26 29.80 -2.92 25.38
C VAL A 26 30.02 -2.43 23.94
N THR A 27 30.35 -1.14 23.84
CA THR A 27 30.84 -0.32 22.72
C THR A 27 32.20 -0.83 22.17
N LEU A 28 32.90 -0.32 21.15
CA LEU A 28 32.86 0.88 20.28
C LEU A 28 33.75 0.59 19.04
N CYS A 29 33.71 1.43 17.99
CA CYS A 29 34.84 1.93 17.17
C CYS A 29 34.59 2.01 15.64
N VAL A 30 34.82 3.22 15.14
CA VAL A 30 34.96 3.71 13.74
C VAL A 30 36.27 4.51 13.76
N PRO A 31 37.24 4.39 12.82
CA PRO A 31 37.27 5.21 11.58
C PRO A 31 38.15 4.59 10.42
N PRO A 32 38.64 5.33 9.39
CA PRO A 32 37.95 6.20 8.42
C PRO A 32 38.28 5.96 6.92
N ILE A 33 37.43 6.55 6.07
CA ILE A 33 37.63 7.15 4.71
C ILE A 33 39.05 7.20 4.09
N ALA A 34 39.18 6.77 2.82
CA ALA A 34 39.88 7.49 1.72
C ALA A 34 39.64 6.86 0.32
N ALA A 35 39.81 7.63 -0.75
CA ALA A 35 39.53 7.27 -2.16
C ALA A 35 40.79 6.96 -2.99
N ARG A 36 40.65 6.32 -4.17
CA ARG A 36 41.14 6.77 -5.52
C ARG A 36 41.30 5.65 -6.59
N TYR A 37 40.89 5.97 -7.84
CA TYR A 37 41.32 5.51 -9.20
C TYR A 37 41.61 4.00 -9.54
N GLY A 38 41.22 3.57 -10.75
CA GLY A 38 41.56 2.25 -11.37
C GLY A 38 42.88 2.25 -12.17
N PRO A 39 43.08 1.48 -13.26
CA PRO A 39 42.18 0.55 -14.00
C PRO A 39 42.87 -0.86 -14.23
N PRO A 40 42.53 -1.72 -15.24
CA PRO A 40 42.87 -3.16 -15.22
C PRO A 40 44.11 -3.59 -16.02
N ILE A 41 44.67 -4.77 -15.71
CA ILE A 41 45.62 -5.52 -16.56
C ILE A 41 45.27 -7.02 -16.57
N ALA A 42 45.38 -7.65 -17.74
CA ALA A 42 45.14 -9.08 -17.97
C ALA A 42 46.44 -9.92 -17.91
N ALA A 43 46.34 -11.24 -17.66
CA ALA A 43 46.91 -12.31 -18.51
C ALA A 43 47.11 -13.67 -17.79
N ARG A 44 46.58 -14.73 -18.43
CA ARG A 44 47.20 -16.04 -18.74
C ARG A 44 48.01 -16.83 -17.68
N CYS A 45 47.40 -17.96 -17.28
CA CYS A 45 47.85 -19.35 -17.52
C CYS A 45 49.22 -19.91 -17.02
N VAL A 46 49.14 -20.93 -16.14
CA VAL A 46 49.70 -22.32 -16.30
C VAL A 46 51.24 -22.53 -16.12
N PRO A 47 51.78 -23.68 -15.61
CA PRO A 47 51.33 -24.73 -14.65
C PRO A 47 52.30 -24.78 -13.42
N PRO A 48 53.01 -25.87 -12.95
CA PRO A 48 52.78 -27.33 -12.86
C PRO A 48 53.08 -27.97 -11.46
N VAL A 49 53.16 -29.32 -11.40
CA VAL A 49 53.76 -30.22 -10.35
C VAL A 49 53.05 -30.26 -8.98
N VAL A 50 52.18 -31.23 -8.64
CA VAL A 50 52.36 -32.70 -8.48
C VAL A 50 53.25 -33.13 -7.30
N ALA A 51 52.64 -33.39 -6.14
CA ALA A 51 52.72 -34.66 -5.37
C ALA A 51 52.47 -34.45 -3.86
N GLN A 52 51.42 -35.08 -3.31
CA GLN A 52 51.48 -36.03 -2.18
C GLN A 52 50.07 -36.42 -1.67
N CYS A 53 49.96 -37.62 -1.07
CA CYS A 53 48.88 -38.08 -0.19
C CYS A 53 47.45 -38.32 -0.76
N ARG A 54 47.28 -39.42 -1.51
CA ARG A 54 46.17 -40.38 -1.24
C ARG A 54 46.72 -41.43 -0.25
N PRO A 55 45.95 -41.96 0.72
CA PRO A 55 44.63 -42.57 0.47
C PRO A 55 43.58 -42.38 1.58
N LEU A 56 42.42 -41.78 1.25
CA LEU A 56 41.24 -41.78 2.14
C LEU A 56 39.89 -41.88 1.40
N ILE A 57 39.90 -42.39 0.16
CA ILE A 57 38.69 -42.63 -0.65
C ILE A 57 38.72 -44.07 -1.21
N ALA A 58 38.84 -45.04 -0.29
CA ALA A 58 38.80 -46.47 -0.61
C ALA A 58 37.96 -47.31 0.39
N GLN A 59 37.40 -46.69 1.44
CA GLN A 59 36.67 -47.39 2.52
C GLN A 59 35.15 -47.11 2.59
N MET A 60 34.59 -46.17 1.82
CA MET A 60 33.14 -45.88 1.86
C MET A 60 32.31 -46.50 0.72
N THR A 61 32.93 -47.19 -0.24
CA THR A 61 32.24 -47.85 -1.38
C THR A 61 32.08 -49.37 -1.22
N ARG A 62 32.13 -49.90 0.01
CA ARG A 62 31.92 -51.35 0.30
C ARG A 62 30.78 -51.68 1.27
N LEU A 63 29.97 -50.69 1.68
CA LEU A 63 28.88 -50.88 2.66
C LEU A 63 27.47 -50.57 2.11
N TRP A 64 27.25 -50.70 0.79
CA TRP A 64 25.93 -50.53 0.18
C TRP A 64 25.56 -51.58 -0.88
N HIS A 65 26.15 -52.79 -0.78
CA HIS A 65 25.92 -53.91 -1.71
C HIS A 65 25.80 -55.29 -1.02
N HIS A 66 25.39 -55.31 0.26
CA HIS A 66 25.22 -56.56 1.00
C HIS A 66 24.05 -56.61 2.00
N SER A 67 22.88 -56.05 1.62
CA SER A 67 21.63 -56.30 2.34
C SER A 67 20.40 -56.21 1.43
N SER A 68 20.20 -57.21 0.55
CA SER A 68 18.90 -57.51 -0.09
C SER A 68 18.88 -58.87 -0.82
N ARG A 69 19.54 -59.91 -0.27
CA ARG A 69 19.50 -61.27 -0.82
C ARG A 69 19.50 -62.33 0.27
N LYS A 70 18.33 -62.56 0.90
CA LYS A 70 17.86 -63.84 1.50
C LYS A 70 16.57 -63.61 2.33
N ALA A 71 15.42 -63.62 1.66
CA ALA A 71 14.10 -63.86 2.29
C ALA A 71 13.05 -64.17 1.22
N THR A 72 13.21 -65.26 0.46
CA THR A 72 12.15 -65.73 -0.45
C THR A 72 12.14 -67.24 -0.55
N ARG A 73 11.42 -67.86 0.38
CA ARG A 73 10.83 -69.19 0.23
C ARG A 73 9.46 -69.12 0.87
N ILE A 74 8.50 -69.84 0.27
CA ILE A 74 7.12 -70.10 0.72
C ILE A 74 6.01 -69.28 -0.01
N TYR A 75 4.98 -70.06 -0.37
CA TYR A 75 3.71 -69.81 -1.07
C TYR A 75 3.67 -69.30 -2.51
N ILE A 76 3.42 -70.28 -3.39
CA ILE A 76 2.71 -70.17 -4.66
C ILE A 76 1.34 -69.52 -4.40
N TRP A 77 1.07 -68.38 -5.05
CA TRP A 77 -0.28 -67.97 -5.41
C TRP A 77 -0.30 -67.56 -6.87
N ARG A 78 -1.16 -68.21 -7.66
CA ARG A 78 -1.18 -68.13 -9.12
C ARG A 78 -2.24 -67.11 -9.56
N THR A 79 -1.93 -65.82 -9.42
CA THR A 79 -2.77 -64.73 -9.95
C THR A 79 -2.06 -63.99 -11.08
N ASN A 80 -2.66 -64.04 -12.27
CA ASN A 80 -2.20 -63.36 -13.49
C ASN A 80 -2.39 -61.84 -13.38
N ASN A 81 -1.63 -61.17 -12.50
CA ASN A 81 -1.67 -59.71 -12.43
C ASN A 81 -0.81 -59.13 -13.56
N MET A 82 -1.44 -58.90 -14.72
CA MET A 82 -0.82 -58.21 -15.85
C MET A 82 -0.86 -56.71 -15.64
N GLU A 83 0.29 -56.04 -15.76
CA GLU A 83 0.34 -54.60 -15.97
C GLU A 83 -0.40 -54.27 -17.27
N ARG A 84 -1.52 -53.54 -17.13
CA ARG A 84 -2.34 -53.09 -18.26
C ARG A 84 -1.59 -52.03 -19.04
N ILE A 85 -1.35 -52.28 -20.32
CA ILE A 85 -0.90 -51.24 -21.24
C ILE A 85 -2.06 -50.32 -21.60
N HIS A 86 -1.75 -49.09 -21.98
CA HIS A 86 -2.74 -48.16 -22.52
C HIS A 86 -3.41 -48.75 -23.78
N MET A 87 -4.71 -48.51 -23.97
CA MET A 87 -5.48 -49.13 -25.08
C MET A 87 -4.88 -48.82 -26.46
N ASN A 88 -4.41 -47.59 -26.67
CA ASN A 88 -3.66 -47.20 -27.87
C ASN A 88 -2.46 -48.14 -28.16
N HIS A 89 -1.70 -48.54 -27.14
CA HIS A 89 -0.57 -49.47 -27.32
C HIS A 89 -1.03 -50.91 -27.59
N MET A 90 -2.19 -51.33 -27.06
CA MET A 90 -2.78 -52.63 -27.38
C MET A 90 -3.26 -52.67 -28.84
N ARG A 91 -3.97 -51.62 -29.29
CA ARG A 91 -4.46 -51.47 -30.66
C ARG A 91 -3.31 -51.39 -31.67
N GLU A 92 -2.28 -50.61 -31.37
CA GLU A 92 -1.05 -50.52 -32.17
C GLU A 92 -0.29 -51.85 -32.23
N LEU A 93 -0.20 -52.57 -31.09
CA LEU A 93 0.41 -53.90 -31.04
C LEU A 93 -0.35 -54.91 -31.93
N ILE A 94 -1.69 -54.90 -31.92
CA ILE A 94 -2.50 -55.77 -32.78
C ILE A 94 -2.31 -55.40 -34.26
N TYR A 95 -2.34 -54.09 -34.59
CA TYR A 95 -2.10 -53.60 -35.94
C TYR A 95 -0.74 -54.06 -36.48
N ARG A 96 0.34 -53.88 -35.71
CA ARG A 96 1.69 -54.28 -36.13
C ARG A 96 1.90 -55.80 -36.16
N LEU A 97 1.17 -56.57 -35.34
CA LEU A 97 1.15 -58.03 -35.44
C LEU A 97 0.44 -58.51 -36.72
N ARG A 98 -0.66 -57.88 -37.14
CA ARG A 98 -1.31 -58.13 -38.44
C ARG A 98 -0.39 -57.75 -39.61
N ALA A 99 0.34 -56.65 -39.49
CA ALA A 99 1.34 -56.24 -40.48
C ALA A 99 2.61 -57.14 -40.54
N GLY A 100 2.59 -58.32 -39.90
CA GLY A 100 3.68 -59.30 -39.93
C GLY A 100 4.95 -58.91 -39.15
N GLU A 101 4.91 -57.86 -38.32
CA GLU A 101 6.11 -57.39 -37.64
C GLU A 101 6.58 -58.31 -36.51
N SER A 102 7.90 -58.52 -36.42
CA SER A 102 8.46 -59.37 -35.37
C SER A 102 8.21 -58.79 -33.97
N GLN A 103 7.85 -59.65 -33.01
CA GLN A 103 7.67 -59.27 -31.60
C GLN A 103 8.88 -58.53 -31.00
N ARG A 104 10.10 -58.81 -31.50
CA ARG A 104 11.34 -58.12 -31.07
C ARG A 104 11.36 -56.65 -31.48
N ARG A 105 10.77 -56.31 -32.63
CA ARG A 105 10.63 -54.93 -33.13
C ARG A 105 9.52 -54.20 -32.39
N ILE A 106 8.32 -54.79 -32.33
CA ILE A 106 7.19 -54.24 -31.57
C ILE A 106 7.56 -53.95 -30.10
N ALA A 107 8.27 -54.87 -29.44
CA ALA A 107 8.75 -54.68 -28.07
C ALA A 107 9.72 -53.49 -27.91
N ARG A 108 10.65 -53.31 -28.86
CA ARG A 108 11.59 -52.17 -28.83
C ARG A 108 10.85 -50.85 -29.05
N ASP A 109 10.00 -50.82 -30.07
CA ASP A 109 9.41 -49.58 -30.58
C ASP A 109 8.27 -49.07 -29.68
N LEU A 110 7.53 -49.96 -29.01
CA LEU A 110 6.54 -49.62 -27.98
C LEU A 110 7.13 -49.52 -26.56
N ASN A 111 8.46 -49.68 -26.41
CA ASN A 111 9.16 -49.73 -25.12
C ASN A 111 8.54 -50.73 -24.11
N MET A 112 8.18 -51.91 -24.61
CA MET A 112 7.53 -52.99 -23.86
C MET A 112 8.43 -54.21 -23.74
N SER A 113 8.28 -54.98 -22.65
CA SER A 113 9.01 -56.25 -22.54
C SER A 113 8.56 -57.25 -23.62
N ARG A 114 9.50 -58.05 -24.15
CA ARG A 114 9.18 -59.10 -25.16
C ARG A 114 8.18 -60.13 -24.63
N THR A 115 8.21 -60.45 -23.32
CA THR A 115 7.26 -61.38 -22.71
C THR A 115 5.88 -60.75 -22.59
N THR A 116 5.79 -59.43 -22.36
CA THR A 116 4.54 -58.68 -22.41
C THR A 116 3.93 -58.71 -23.82
N VAL A 117 4.71 -58.43 -24.87
CA VAL A 117 4.25 -58.51 -26.27
C VAL A 117 3.79 -59.93 -26.64
N GLY A 118 4.53 -60.96 -26.20
CA GLY A 118 4.13 -62.36 -26.40
C GLY A 118 2.78 -62.70 -25.76
N LYS A 119 2.53 -62.25 -24.52
CA LYS A 119 1.24 -62.45 -23.84
C LYS A 119 0.08 -61.77 -24.57
N TYR A 120 0.25 -60.52 -24.99
CA TYR A 120 -0.79 -59.79 -25.73
C TYR A 120 -1.05 -60.40 -27.12
N ARG A 121 -0.03 -60.94 -27.80
CA ARG A 121 -0.21 -61.73 -29.02
C ARG A 121 -1.11 -62.94 -28.79
N THR A 122 -0.79 -63.79 -27.80
CA THR A 122 -1.58 -65.01 -27.54
C THR A 122 -3.03 -64.71 -27.14
N TRP A 123 -3.27 -63.63 -26.42
CA TRP A 123 -4.63 -63.15 -26.16
C TRP A 123 -5.33 -62.67 -27.44
N ALA A 124 -4.66 -61.87 -28.28
CA ALA A 124 -5.22 -61.39 -29.55
C ALA A 124 -5.50 -62.53 -30.54
N GLU A 125 -4.69 -63.60 -30.54
CA GLU A 125 -4.94 -64.85 -31.27
C GLU A 125 -6.19 -65.55 -30.74
N ALA A 126 -6.31 -65.71 -29.42
CA ALA A 126 -7.47 -66.36 -28.79
C ALA A 126 -8.80 -65.61 -29.02
N GLN A 127 -8.76 -64.27 -29.17
CA GLN A 127 -9.93 -63.45 -29.50
C GLN A 127 -10.16 -63.28 -31.02
N GLY A 128 -9.32 -63.87 -31.88
CA GLY A 128 -9.42 -63.73 -33.34
C GLY A 128 -9.09 -62.33 -33.86
N TYR A 129 -8.40 -61.49 -33.08
CA TYR A 129 -8.03 -60.13 -33.46
C TYR A 129 -6.82 -60.03 -34.38
N LEU A 130 -6.08 -61.11 -34.62
CA LEU A 130 -4.99 -61.13 -35.63
C LEU A 130 -5.47 -61.50 -37.03
N ASP A 131 -6.77 -61.77 -37.23
CA ASP A 131 -7.35 -62.00 -38.55
C ASP A 131 -7.35 -60.71 -39.37
N GLU A 132 -6.62 -60.71 -40.49
CA GLU A 132 -6.48 -59.57 -41.41
C GLU A 132 -7.79 -59.26 -42.16
N THR A 133 -8.70 -60.24 -42.30
CA THR A 133 -9.99 -60.07 -43.00
C THR A 133 -11.01 -59.30 -42.17
N ARG A 134 -10.77 -59.15 -40.86
CA ARG A 134 -11.64 -58.40 -39.94
C ARG A 134 -11.16 -56.96 -39.79
N PRO A 135 -12.04 -55.98 -39.52
CA PRO A 135 -11.61 -54.65 -39.10
C PRO A 135 -10.72 -54.73 -37.84
N LEU A 136 -9.86 -53.72 -37.65
CA LEU A 136 -9.10 -53.57 -36.41
C LEU A 136 -10.10 -53.25 -35.28
N PRO A 137 -10.08 -53.96 -34.13
CA PRO A 137 -11.03 -53.69 -33.05
C PRO A 137 -10.83 -52.28 -32.50
N ASP A 138 -11.95 -51.64 -32.16
CA ASP A 138 -11.94 -50.34 -31.52
C ASP A 138 -11.66 -50.45 -30.01
N ASP A 139 -11.39 -49.31 -29.39
CA ASP A 139 -10.98 -49.24 -27.99
C ASP A 139 -12.08 -49.76 -27.04
N ALA A 140 -13.35 -49.64 -27.43
CA ALA A 140 -14.50 -50.20 -26.70
C ALA A 140 -14.55 -51.73 -26.76
N THR A 141 -14.37 -52.32 -27.96
CA THR A 141 -14.32 -53.79 -28.14
C THR A 141 -13.12 -54.39 -27.41
N LEU A 142 -11.95 -53.73 -27.47
CA LEU A 142 -10.75 -54.15 -26.73
C LEU A 142 -10.97 -54.10 -25.22
N ALA A 143 -11.61 -53.05 -24.70
CA ALA A 143 -11.93 -52.94 -23.28
C ALA A 143 -12.92 -54.03 -22.84
N ALA A 144 -13.96 -54.31 -23.62
CA ALA A 144 -14.96 -55.33 -23.32
C ALA A 144 -14.35 -56.74 -23.29
N ALA A 145 -13.52 -57.10 -24.27
CA ALA A 145 -12.89 -58.43 -24.35
C ALA A 145 -11.73 -58.63 -23.34
N TRP A 146 -11.17 -57.55 -22.80
CA TRP A 146 -10.15 -57.60 -21.75
C TRP A 146 -10.73 -57.53 -20.32
N GLY A 147 -11.98 -57.04 -20.17
CA GLY A 147 -12.71 -56.96 -18.91
C GLY A 147 -12.21 -55.89 -17.94
N GLU A 148 -12.86 -55.78 -16.78
CA GLU A 148 -12.48 -54.82 -15.73
C GLU A 148 -11.11 -55.13 -15.10
N PRO A 149 -10.35 -54.11 -14.66
CA PRO A 149 -9.09 -54.34 -13.96
C PRO A 149 -9.33 -55.12 -12.67
N PRO A 150 -8.48 -56.11 -12.33
CA PRO A 150 -8.53 -56.74 -11.02
C PRO A 150 -8.26 -55.66 -9.97
N GLN A 151 -9.32 -55.18 -9.33
CA GLN A 151 -9.18 -54.22 -8.24
C GLN A 151 -8.43 -54.92 -7.10
N PRO A 152 -7.43 -54.28 -6.48
CA PRO A 152 -6.79 -54.85 -5.31
C PRO A 152 -7.87 -55.09 -4.25
N ALA A 153 -7.81 -56.24 -3.57
CA ALA A 153 -8.81 -56.63 -2.57
C ALA A 153 -8.81 -55.63 -1.40
N HIS A 154 -9.65 -54.60 -1.52
CA HIS A 154 -9.87 -53.63 -0.45
C HIS A 154 -10.69 -54.33 0.63
N ALA A 155 -10.11 -54.48 1.81
CA ALA A 155 -10.89 -54.80 3.01
C ALA A 155 -12.02 -53.77 3.12
N ALA A 156 -13.26 -54.25 3.32
CA ALA A 156 -14.41 -53.38 3.48
C ALA A 156 -14.15 -52.36 4.61
N SER A 157 -14.68 -51.15 4.46
CA SER A 157 -14.50 -50.11 5.48
C SER A 157 -15.04 -50.62 6.83
N SER A 158 -14.33 -50.34 7.92
CA SER A 158 -14.87 -50.57 9.28
C SER A 158 -16.18 -49.82 9.53
N VAL A 159 -16.48 -48.81 8.71
CA VAL A 159 -17.69 -47.98 8.74
C VAL A 159 -18.79 -48.52 7.81
N GLU A 160 -18.48 -49.48 6.94
CA GLU A 160 -19.43 -50.06 5.97
C GLU A 160 -20.74 -50.59 6.61
N PRO A 161 -20.73 -51.25 7.78
CA PRO A 161 -21.96 -51.68 8.45
C PRO A 161 -22.89 -50.54 8.91
N TYR A 162 -22.37 -49.31 9.02
CA TYR A 162 -23.10 -48.13 9.48
C TYR A 162 -23.42 -47.18 8.32
N ARG A 163 -23.40 -47.69 7.07
CA ARG A 163 -23.55 -46.91 5.83
C ARG A 163 -24.75 -45.98 5.85
N GLU A 164 -25.93 -46.51 6.16
CA GLU A 164 -27.21 -45.81 6.09
C GLU A 164 -27.23 -44.65 7.11
N VAL A 165 -26.97 -44.95 8.38
CA VAL A 165 -26.90 -43.97 9.47
C VAL A 165 -25.87 -42.85 9.20
N VAL A 166 -24.69 -43.21 8.67
CA VAL A 166 -23.65 -42.23 8.33
C VAL A 166 -24.04 -41.40 7.11
N GLN A 167 -24.81 -41.96 6.16
CA GLN A 167 -25.34 -41.21 5.03
C GLN A 167 -26.40 -40.20 5.50
N ASP A 168 -27.35 -40.61 6.34
CA ASP A 168 -28.38 -39.73 6.91
C ASP A 168 -27.76 -38.54 7.66
N TRP A 169 -26.77 -38.79 8.52
CA TRP A 169 -26.05 -37.72 9.21
C TRP A 169 -25.22 -36.83 8.28
N VAL A 170 -24.70 -37.37 7.18
CA VAL A 170 -24.01 -36.59 6.14
C VAL A 170 -24.99 -35.67 5.40
N GLU A 171 -26.20 -36.15 5.10
CA GLU A 171 -27.26 -35.39 4.43
C GLU A 171 -27.87 -34.31 5.36
N GLN A 172 -27.97 -34.61 6.66
CA GLN A 172 -28.31 -33.64 7.73
C GLN A 172 -27.19 -32.61 8.00
N GLY A 173 -26.03 -32.74 7.37
CA GLY A 173 -24.93 -31.78 7.48
C GLY A 173 -24.08 -31.90 8.75
N VAL A 174 -24.20 -33.00 9.50
CA VAL A 174 -23.44 -33.25 10.74
C VAL A 174 -21.93 -33.24 10.46
N GLU A 175 -21.14 -32.64 11.36
CA GLU A 175 -19.69 -32.62 11.22
C GLU A 175 -19.08 -34.02 11.31
N MET A 176 -18.03 -34.30 10.53
CA MET A 176 -17.40 -35.62 10.49
C MET A 176 -16.84 -36.08 11.85
N MET A 177 -16.55 -35.15 12.76
CA MET A 177 -16.12 -35.47 14.12
C MET A 177 -17.30 -35.93 14.98
N ALA A 178 -18.44 -35.23 14.92
CA ALA A 178 -19.68 -35.65 15.59
C ALA A 178 -20.19 -36.98 15.03
N ILE A 179 -20.15 -37.20 13.71
CA ILE A 179 -20.45 -38.53 13.10
C ILE A 179 -19.59 -39.63 13.73
N TRP A 180 -18.29 -39.39 13.94
CA TRP A 180 -17.43 -40.38 14.59
C TRP A 180 -17.81 -40.61 16.06
N GLN A 181 -18.15 -39.56 16.81
CA GLN A 181 -18.58 -39.64 18.21
C GLN A 181 -19.91 -40.39 18.35
N HIS A 182 -20.94 -40.04 17.58
CA HIS A 182 -22.22 -40.76 17.56
C HIS A 182 -22.07 -42.24 17.18
N LEU A 183 -21.16 -42.58 16.26
CA LEU A 183 -20.83 -43.99 16.01
C LEU A 183 -20.21 -44.68 17.24
N GLN A 184 -19.39 -44.00 18.04
CA GLN A 184 -18.83 -44.59 19.27
C GLN A 184 -19.90 -44.77 20.35
N ASP A 185 -20.72 -43.75 20.56
CA ASP A 185 -21.67 -43.66 21.67
C ASP A 185 -22.91 -44.54 21.42
N ASP A 186 -23.54 -44.40 20.25
CA ASP A 186 -24.81 -45.06 19.92
C ASP A 186 -24.62 -46.46 19.30
N TYR A 187 -23.46 -46.69 18.64
CA TYR A 187 -23.18 -47.92 17.87
C TYR A 187 -21.91 -48.68 18.31
N GLN A 188 -21.29 -48.29 19.42
CA GLN A 188 -20.07 -48.92 19.99
C GLN A 188 -18.88 -49.04 19.00
N TYR A 189 -18.80 -48.14 18.02
CA TYR A 189 -17.78 -48.19 16.97
C TYR A 189 -16.36 -47.94 17.50
N ARG A 190 -15.51 -48.97 17.40
CA ARG A 190 -14.11 -48.95 17.85
C ARG A 190 -13.09 -48.51 16.80
N GLY A 191 -13.54 -48.09 15.62
CA GLY A 191 -12.62 -47.65 14.55
C GLY A 191 -12.22 -46.17 14.68
N SER A 192 -11.17 -45.78 13.95
CA SER A 192 -10.64 -44.42 14.02
C SER A 192 -11.47 -43.41 13.22
N TYR A 193 -11.38 -42.14 13.63
CA TYR A 193 -11.90 -40.99 12.86
C TYR A 193 -11.41 -41.00 11.40
N SER A 194 -10.15 -41.40 11.15
CA SER A 194 -9.60 -41.51 9.79
C SER A 194 -10.34 -42.52 8.90
N SER A 195 -10.99 -43.53 9.47
CA SER A 195 -11.88 -44.42 8.69
C SER A 195 -13.22 -43.75 8.39
N VAL A 196 -13.82 -43.04 9.35
CA VAL A 196 -15.06 -42.25 9.13
C VAL A 196 -14.84 -41.17 8.09
N ARG A 197 -13.77 -40.37 8.21
CA ARG A 197 -13.40 -39.33 7.24
C ARG A 197 -13.19 -39.88 5.83
N ARG A 198 -12.51 -41.03 5.68
CA ARG A 198 -12.34 -41.68 4.36
C ARG A 198 -13.66 -42.19 3.80
N PHE A 199 -14.52 -42.76 4.65
CA PHE A 199 -15.82 -43.29 4.25
C PHE A 199 -16.81 -42.19 3.86
N VAL A 200 -16.93 -41.13 4.67
CA VAL A 200 -17.72 -39.93 4.36
C VAL A 200 -17.23 -39.26 3.08
N ASN A 201 -15.92 -39.15 2.85
CA ASN A 201 -15.39 -38.62 1.58
C ASN A 201 -15.69 -39.52 0.37
N LYS A 202 -15.84 -40.84 0.56
CA LYS A 202 -16.24 -41.79 -0.49
C LYS A 202 -17.74 -41.68 -0.81
N ILE A 203 -18.60 -41.49 0.20
CA ILE A 203 -20.05 -41.28 0.01
C ILE A 203 -20.32 -39.87 -0.56
N ARG A 204 -19.65 -38.84 -0.03
CA ARG A 204 -19.61 -37.48 -0.61
C ARG A 204 -18.76 -37.42 -1.88
N THR A 205 -18.80 -38.43 -2.74
CA THR A 205 -18.24 -38.34 -4.10
C THR A 205 -18.99 -37.22 -4.78
N ALA A 206 -18.36 -36.04 -4.84
CA ALA A 206 -18.99 -34.85 -5.36
C ALA A 206 -19.34 -35.11 -6.82
N VAL A 207 -20.64 -35.01 -7.15
CA VAL A 207 -21.06 -34.83 -8.54
C VAL A 207 -20.24 -33.65 -9.06
N PRO A 208 -19.40 -33.84 -10.10
CA PRO A 208 -18.55 -32.77 -10.58
C PRO A 208 -19.43 -31.64 -11.08
N GLU A 209 -19.50 -30.55 -10.32
CA GLU A 209 -20.26 -29.35 -10.71
C GLU A 209 -19.76 -28.88 -12.08
N VAL A 210 -20.61 -28.99 -13.09
CA VAL A 210 -20.28 -28.55 -14.46
C VAL A 210 -20.33 -27.03 -14.49
N PHE A 211 -19.17 -26.39 -14.44
CA PHE A 211 -19.05 -24.94 -14.48
C PHE A 211 -19.09 -24.42 -15.92
N VAL A 212 -20.09 -23.61 -16.25
CA VAL A 212 -20.11 -22.83 -17.49
C VAL A 212 -19.11 -21.68 -17.38
N ARG A 213 -18.07 -21.69 -18.22
CA ARG A 213 -17.04 -20.65 -18.22
C ARG A 213 -17.54 -19.42 -18.98
N VAL A 214 -17.73 -18.30 -18.29
CA VAL A 214 -18.22 -17.06 -18.91
C VAL A 214 -17.11 -16.41 -19.74
N HIS A 215 -17.23 -16.51 -21.07
CA HIS A 215 -16.47 -15.69 -22.00
C HIS A 215 -17.08 -14.28 -22.03
N THR A 216 -16.25 -13.27 -22.34
CA THR A 216 -16.61 -11.84 -22.28
C THR A 216 -15.93 -11.17 -23.45
N ALA A 217 -16.62 -10.26 -24.12
CA ALA A 217 -16.09 -9.59 -25.30
C ALA A 217 -14.91 -8.66 -24.95
N PRO A 218 -14.06 -8.30 -25.94
CA PRO A 218 -13.02 -7.29 -25.73
C PRO A 218 -13.63 -5.98 -25.22
N GLY A 219 -13.01 -5.40 -24.18
CA GLY A 219 -13.41 -4.11 -23.60
C GLY A 219 -14.71 -4.13 -22.79
N GLU A 220 -15.38 -5.28 -22.67
CA GLU A 220 -16.67 -5.39 -21.99
C GLU A 220 -16.52 -5.39 -20.46
N GLU A 221 -15.45 -5.95 -19.89
CA GLU A 221 -15.29 -6.06 -18.44
C GLU A 221 -13.83 -5.94 -17.97
N ALA A 222 -13.62 -5.31 -16.80
CA ALA A 222 -12.41 -5.43 -16.00
C ALA A 222 -12.72 -5.87 -14.57
N GLN A 223 -11.84 -6.68 -13.98
CA GLN A 223 -11.89 -7.08 -12.57
C GLN A 223 -10.86 -6.32 -11.76
N VAL A 224 -11.26 -5.86 -10.57
CA VAL A 224 -10.42 -5.03 -9.69
C VAL A 224 -10.26 -5.68 -8.32
N ASP A 225 -9.01 -5.89 -7.91
CA ASP A 225 -8.62 -6.48 -6.62
C ASP A 225 -7.66 -5.52 -5.89
N PHE A 226 -7.69 -5.52 -4.56
CA PHE A 226 -6.96 -4.54 -3.75
C PHE A 226 -6.53 -5.14 -2.40
N GLY A 227 -5.22 -5.27 -2.18
CA GLY A 227 -4.70 -5.97 -1.00
C GLY A 227 -3.31 -5.53 -0.53
N SER A 228 -3.00 -5.80 0.74
CA SER A 228 -1.74 -5.41 1.41
C SER A 228 -0.54 -6.19 0.88
N VAL A 229 0.53 -5.54 0.44
CA VAL A 229 1.77 -6.18 -0.06
C VAL A 229 2.92 -6.27 0.94
N GLY A 230 2.92 -5.44 1.99
CA GLY A 230 4.01 -5.42 2.97
C GLY A 230 4.19 -4.04 3.57
N GLN A 231 5.40 -3.72 4.03
CA GLN A 231 5.81 -2.37 4.39
C GLN A 231 6.65 -1.78 3.25
N LEU A 232 6.47 -0.50 2.93
CA LEU A 232 7.36 0.27 2.05
C LEU A 232 7.68 1.60 2.71
N TYR A 233 8.82 2.20 2.35
CA TYR A 233 9.20 3.52 2.84
C TYR A 233 8.37 4.62 2.17
N ASP A 234 7.82 5.51 2.98
CA ASP A 234 7.06 6.68 2.57
C ASP A 234 7.91 7.96 2.73
N PRO A 235 8.44 8.55 1.64
CA PRO A 235 9.24 9.76 1.72
C PRO A 235 8.46 10.94 2.32
N ALA A 236 7.14 11.01 2.11
CA ALA A 236 6.33 12.12 2.57
C ALA A 236 6.08 12.10 4.08
N SER A 237 6.18 10.94 4.75
CA SER A 237 6.09 10.83 6.22
C SER A 237 7.36 10.33 6.91
N GLY A 238 8.45 10.13 6.15
CA GLY A 238 9.77 9.75 6.65
C GLY A 238 9.86 8.37 7.30
N ARG A 239 8.89 7.48 7.08
CA ARG A 239 8.74 6.22 7.83
C ARG A 239 8.26 5.06 6.96
N LEU A 240 8.50 3.83 7.43
CA LEU A 240 7.90 2.62 6.87
C LEU A 240 6.39 2.61 7.14
N ARG A 241 5.60 2.37 6.09
CA ARG A 241 4.13 2.26 6.15
C ARG A 241 3.65 1.02 5.42
N ARG A 242 2.52 0.48 5.86
CA ARG A 242 1.88 -0.67 5.21
C ARG A 242 1.40 -0.24 3.82
N ALA A 243 1.95 -0.86 2.79
CA ALA A 243 1.60 -0.62 1.41
C ALA A 243 0.55 -1.64 0.91
N HIS A 244 -0.30 -1.17 0.01
CA HIS A 244 -1.35 -1.92 -0.65
C HIS A 244 -1.12 -1.85 -2.17
N VAL A 245 -1.39 -2.94 -2.89
CA VAL A 245 -1.37 -2.95 -4.36
C VAL A 245 -2.81 -3.03 -4.87
N PHE A 246 -3.15 -2.06 -5.70
CA PHE A 246 -4.32 -2.07 -6.57
C PHE A 246 -3.97 -2.84 -7.85
N VAL A 247 -4.82 -3.77 -8.27
CA VAL A 247 -4.66 -4.48 -9.54
C VAL A 247 -5.99 -4.46 -10.28
N ALA A 248 -6.00 -3.88 -11.47
CA ALA A 248 -7.14 -3.90 -12.38
C ALA A 248 -6.76 -4.73 -13.61
N THR A 249 -7.56 -5.72 -13.99
CA THR A 249 -7.23 -6.66 -15.07
C THR A 249 -8.40 -6.78 -16.04
N LEU A 250 -8.11 -6.59 -17.33
CA LEU A 250 -9.09 -6.70 -18.41
C LEU A 250 -9.51 -8.17 -18.63
N CYS A 251 -10.81 -8.38 -18.78
CA CYS A 251 -11.40 -9.73 -18.77
C CYS A 251 -11.31 -10.47 -20.11
N TYR A 252 -10.89 -9.84 -21.20
CA TYR A 252 -10.55 -10.52 -22.45
C TYR A 252 -9.05 -10.84 -22.52
N SER A 253 -8.18 -9.82 -22.63
CA SER A 253 -6.73 -9.98 -22.84
C SER A 253 -5.97 -10.57 -21.65
N ARG A 254 -6.49 -10.43 -20.42
CA ARG A 254 -5.73 -10.59 -19.15
C ARG A 254 -4.64 -9.53 -18.96
N HIS A 255 -4.60 -8.47 -19.76
CA HIS A 255 -3.70 -7.35 -19.53
C HIS A 255 -4.09 -6.64 -18.23
N GLN A 256 -3.10 -6.32 -17.40
CA GLN A 256 -3.31 -5.79 -16.05
C GLN A 256 -2.63 -4.43 -15.89
N TYR A 257 -3.26 -3.56 -15.11
CA TYR A 257 -2.66 -2.38 -14.52
C TYR A 257 -2.42 -2.65 -13.02
N ALA A 258 -1.31 -2.17 -12.46
CA ALA A 258 -1.04 -2.30 -11.04
C ALA A 258 -0.29 -1.08 -10.48
N GLU A 259 -0.70 -0.63 -9.29
CA GLU A 259 -0.10 0.52 -8.59
C GLU A 259 -0.11 0.32 -7.06
N LEU A 260 0.96 0.77 -6.41
CA LEU A 260 1.20 0.71 -4.98
C LEU A 260 0.79 2.02 -4.30
N VAL A 261 0.03 1.93 -3.21
CA VAL A 261 -0.45 3.06 -2.41
C VAL A 261 -0.42 2.73 -0.91
N PHE A 262 -0.47 3.76 -0.05
CA PHE A 262 -0.42 3.58 1.41
C PHE A 262 -1.78 3.61 2.13
N ASP A 263 -2.88 3.77 1.41
CA ASP A 263 -4.24 3.68 1.97
C ASP A 263 -5.26 3.17 0.94
N GLN A 264 -6.48 2.91 1.41
CA GLN A 264 -7.58 2.38 0.62
C GLN A 264 -8.81 3.32 0.65
N LYS A 265 -8.60 4.63 0.80
CA LYS A 265 -9.69 5.61 0.89
C LYS A 265 -10.34 5.85 -0.48
N THR A 266 -11.55 6.37 -0.46
CA THR A 266 -12.33 6.71 -1.67
C THR A 266 -11.61 7.61 -2.69
N PRO A 267 -10.87 8.68 -2.29
CA PRO A 267 -10.10 9.47 -3.25
C PRO A 267 -9.00 8.65 -3.94
N THR A 268 -8.23 7.90 -3.16
CA THR A 268 -7.18 6.99 -3.65
C THR A 268 -7.76 5.94 -4.61
N TRP A 269 -8.89 5.34 -4.26
CA TRP A 269 -9.61 4.37 -5.10
C TRP A 269 -10.04 4.96 -6.45
N ILE A 270 -10.52 6.20 -6.47
CA ILE A 270 -10.93 6.92 -7.67
C ILE A 270 -9.73 7.29 -8.54
N GLY A 271 -8.67 7.85 -7.95
CA GLY A 271 -7.42 8.16 -8.66
C GLY A 271 -6.80 6.92 -9.32
N LEU A 272 -6.80 5.78 -8.62
CA LEU A 272 -6.31 4.50 -9.15
C LEU A 272 -7.10 3.99 -10.37
N HIS A 273 -8.42 4.18 -10.42
CA HIS A 273 -9.21 3.84 -11.60
C HIS A 273 -8.90 4.77 -12.77
N ARG A 274 -8.84 6.08 -12.51
CA ARG A 274 -8.44 7.08 -13.51
C ARG A 274 -7.08 6.74 -14.10
N HIS A 275 -6.06 6.47 -13.28
CA HIS A 275 -4.72 6.08 -13.76
C HIS A 275 -4.73 4.78 -14.57
N ALA A 276 -5.59 3.81 -14.21
CA ALA A 276 -5.74 2.58 -14.98
C ALA A 276 -6.34 2.84 -16.38
N PHE A 277 -7.41 3.66 -16.47
CA PHE A 277 -8.02 4.03 -17.74
C PHE A 277 -7.08 4.87 -18.62
N GLU A 278 -6.36 5.84 -18.02
CA GLU A 278 -5.30 6.61 -18.66
C GLU A 278 -4.19 5.69 -19.20
N SER A 279 -3.79 4.66 -18.43
CA SER A 279 -2.77 3.68 -18.84
C SER A 279 -3.21 2.75 -19.98
N TRP A 280 -4.51 2.50 -20.14
CA TRP A 280 -5.04 1.72 -21.26
C TRP A 280 -5.43 2.61 -22.45
N GLY A 281 -5.63 3.91 -22.24
CA GLY A 281 -6.18 4.83 -23.23
C GLY A 281 -7.69 4.67 -23.45
N GLY A 282 -8.41 4.10 -22.49
CA GLY A 282 -9.85 3.81 -22.61
C GLY A 282 -10.45 3.15 -21.37
N VAL A 283 -11.78 3.06 -21.34
CA VAL A 283 -12.57 2.58 -20.19
C VAL A 283 -13.32 1.28 -20.55
N PRO A 284 -13.28 0.22 -19.71
CA PRO A 284 -14.09 -0.97 -19.92
C PRO A 284 -15.56 -0.70 -19.62
N LYS A 285 -16.49 -1.35 -20.34
CA LYS A 285 -17.94 -1.13 -20.18
C LYS A 285 -18.48 -1.52 -18.80
N ARG A 286 -17.87 -2.51 -18.14
CA ARG A 286 -18.24 -3.02 -16.81
C ARG A 286 -17.00 -3.15 -15.92
N ILE A 287 -17.12 -2.76 -14.66
CA ILE A 287 -16.06 -2.94 -13.66
C ILE A 287 -16.60 -3.78 -12.50
N VAL A 288 -15.86 -4.84 -12.19
CA VAL A 288 -16.19 -5.84 -11.16
C VAL A 288 -15.22 -5.68 -9.99
N PRO A 289 -15.55 -4.88 -8.96
CA PRO A 289 -14.74 -4.75 -7.76
C PRO A 289 -14.97 -5.94 -6.82
N ASP A 290 -13.90 -6.62 -6.43
CA ASP A 290 -14.00 -7.80 -5.56
C ASP A 290 -14.19 -7.46 -4.07
N ASN A 291 -13.55 -6.39 -3.61
CA ASN A 291 -13.49 -6.04 -2.19
C ASN A 291 -14.47 -4.91 -1.85
N LEU A 292 -15.72 -5.28 -1.56
CA LEU A 292 -16.82 -4.34 -1.29
C LEU A 292 -16.49 -3.26 -0.24
N LYS A 293 -15.57 -3.49 0.71
CA LYS A 293 -15.30 -2.52 1.79
C LYS A 293 -14.75 -1.16 1.34
N ALA A 294 -14.09 -1.08 0.19
CA ALA A 294 -13.58 0.19 -0.34
C ALA A 294 -14.58 0.90 -1.27
N ALA A 295 -15.46 0.14 -1.93
CA ALA A 295 -16.39 0.65 -2.96
C ALA A 295 -17.85 0.80 -2.48
N VAL A 296 -18.24 0.11 -1.40
CA VAL A 296 -19.64 -0.04 -0.95
C VAL A 296 -19.74 0.35 0.53
N ILE A 297 -20.54 1.38 0.82
CA ILE A 297 -20.67 1.99 2.16
C ILE A 297 -21.42 1.05 3.13
N LYS A 298 -22.40 0.31 2.62
CA LYS A 298 -23.07 -0.80 3.31
C LYS A 298 -23.37 -1.90 2.31
N ALA A 299 -22.78 -3.08 2.51
CA ALA A 299 -23.03 -4.25 1.68
C ALA A 299 -24.35 -4.93 2.07
N GLN A 300 -25.44 -4.59 1.40
CA GLN A 300 -26.56 -5.53 1.23
C GLN A 300 -26.32 -6.35 -0.04
N VAL A 301 -26.60 -7.66 0.03
CA VAL A 301 -26.21 -8.64 -1.01
C VAL A 301 -27.00 -8.47 -2.32
N HIS A 302 -28.15 -7.80 -2.25
CA HIS A 302 -29.05 -7.57 -3.38
C HIS A 302 -29.05 -6.12 -3.87
N ASP A 303 -28.77 -5.16 -2.98
CA ASP A 303 -28.68 -3.72 -3.30
C ASP A 303 -27.41 -3.12 -2.65
N PRO A 304 -26.26 -3.17 -3.33
CA PRO A 304 -25.02 -2.63 -2.79
C PRO A 304 -25.07 -1.10 -2.81
N ILE A 305 -25.05 -0.46 -1.64
CA ILE A 305 -24.96 1.00 -1.54
C ILE A 305 -23.56 1.46 -1.95
N ILE A 306 -23.39 1.64 -3.27
CA ILE A 306 -22.20 2.19 -3.91
C ILE A 306 -21.95 3.60 -3.35
N GLY A 307 -20.70 3.92 -3.02
CA GLY A 307 -20.35 5.27 -2.59
C GLY A 307 -20.63 6.29 -3.69
N GLU A 308 -21.34 7.37 -3.36
CA GLU A 308 -21.76 8.44 -4.28
C GLU A 308 -20.62 8.94 -5.19
N ALA A 309 -19.43 9.08 -4.62
CA ALA A 309 -18.20 9.43 -5.35
C ALA A 309 -17.86 8.45 -6.49
N TYR A 310 -17.98 7.14 -6.26
CA TYR A 310 -17.70 6.11 -7.26
C TYR A 310 -18.86 5.98 -8.27
N ARG A 311 -20.11 6.21 -7.84
CA ARG A 311 -21.28 6.34 -8.73
C ARG A 311 -21.12 7.50 -9.72
N ARG A 312 -20.68 8.67 -9.26
CA ARG A 312 -20.40 9.83 -10.12
C ARG A 312 -19.25 9.57 -11.09
N MET A 313 -18.19 8.88 -10.64
CA MET A 313 -17.08 8.48 -11.53
C MET A 313 -17.55 7.51 -12.62
N ALA A 314 -18.41 6.54 -12.29
CA ALA A 314 -19.00 5.61 -13.25
C ALA A 314 -19.86 6.33 -14.31
N GLN A 315 -20.62 7.35 -13.91
CA GLN A 315 -21.38 8.19 -14.83
C GLN A 315 -20.47 9.05 -15.74
N HIS A 316 -19.38 9.61 -15.20
CA HIS A 316 -18.42 10.44 -15.97
C HIS A 316 -17.68 9.65 -17.06
N TYR A 317 -17.27 8.42 -16.74
CA TYR A 317 -16.53 7.56 -17.67
C TYR A 317 -17.42 6.55 -18.43
N GLY A 318 -18.74 6.56 -18.22
CA GLY A 318 -19.70 5.73 -18.96
C GLY A 318 -19.67 4.23 -18.65
N PHE A 319 -19.08 3.78 -17.54
CA PHE A 319 -18.99 2.36 -17.19
C PHE A 319 -20.02 1.93 -16.12
N VAL A 320 -20.35 0.64 -16.09
CA VAL A 320 -21.27 0.06 -15.09
C VAL A 320 -20.50 -0.64 -13.97
N ILE A 321 -20.83 -0.35 -12.71
CA ILE A 321 -20.28 -1.04 -11.55
C ILE A 321 -21.09 -2.32 -11.30
N SER A 322 -20.43 -3.48 -11.33
CA SER A 322 -21.04 -4.80 -11.12
C SER A 322 -20.30 -5.56 -10.01
N PRO A 323 -20.62 -5.30 -8.72
CA PRO A 323 -19.89 -5.92 -7.62
C PRO A 323 -20.19 -7.42 -7.55
N THR A 324 -19.15 -8.23 -7.32
CA THR A 324 -19.31 -9.68 -7.13
C THR A 324 -20.12 -9.97 -5.87
N ARG A 325 -21.03 -10.95 -5.95
CA ARG A 325 -21.79 -11.42 -4.78
C ARG A 325 -20.82 -11.91 -3.69
N PRO A 326 -20.98 -11.48 -2.42
CA PRO A 326 -20.14 -11.98 -1.33
C PRO A 326 -20.22 -13.51 -1.20
N ARG A 327 -19.09 -14.14 -0.86
CA ARG A 327 -18.95 -15.60 -0.70
C ARG A 327 -19.24 -16.46 -1.94
N THR A 328 -19.13 -15.91 -3.15
CA THR A 328 -19.19 -16.70 -4.41
C THR A 328 -17.84 -16.69 -5.18
N PRO A 329 -16.77 -17.35 -4.69
CA PRO A 329 -15.48 -17.46 -5.41
C PRO A 329 -15.62 -18.03 -6.83
N ARG A 330 -16.64 -18.86 -7.04
CA ARG A 330 -16.95 -19.55 -8.31
C ARG A 330 -17.20 -18.57 -9.48
N HIS A 331 -17.83 -17.42 -9.23
CA HIS A 331 -18.04 -16.38 -10.25
C HIS A 331 -16.78 -15.53 -10.51
N LYS A 332 -15.80 -15.54 -9.59
CA LYS A 332 -14.53 -14.80 -9.71
C LYS A 332 -13.44 -15.55 -10.50
N GLY A 333 -13.64 -16.84 -10.79
CA GLY A 333 -12.61 -17.74 -11.36
C GLY A 333 -12.12 -17.45 -12.79
N LYS A 334 -12.38 -16.26 -13.33
CA LYS A 334 -11.98 -15.86 -14.68
C LYS A 334 -10.58 -15.25 -14.74
N VAL A 335 -10.18 -14.52 -13.71
CA VAL A 335 -8.86 -13.88 -13.60
C VAL A 335 -8.12 -14.49 -12.41
N GLU A 336 -6.83 -14.77 -12.57
CA GLU A 336 -5.96 -15.17 -11.46
C GLU A 336 -5.98 -14.07 -10.38
N ASN A 337 -5.74 -14.41 -9.10
CA ASN A 337 -5.68 -13.38 -8.06
C ASN A 337 -4.47 -12.46 -8.31
N GLY A 338 -4.72 -11.30 -8.92
CA GLY A 338 -3.70 -10.36 -9.38
C GLY A 338 -2.82 -9.84 -8.24
N VAL A 339 -3.41 -9.60 -7.06
CA VAL A 339 -2.68 -9.22 -5.84
C VAL A 339 -1.69 -10.32 -5.45
N HIS A 340 -2.08 -11.60 -5.47
CA HIS A 340 -1.17 -12.72 -5.22
C HIS A 340 -0.10 -12.88 -6.30
N TYR A 341 -0.43 -12.63 -7.57
CA TYR A 341 0.53 -12.67 -8.66
C TYR A 341 1.62 -11.59 -8.50
N VAL A 342 1.24 -10.32 -8.26
CA VAL A 342 2.19 -9.23 -7.99
C VAL A 342 3.02 -9.51 -6.73
N LYS A 343 2.39 -9.98 -5.63
CA LYS A 343 3.12 -10.36 -4.41
C LYS A 343 4.23 -11.37 -4.66
N ARG A 344 3.92 -12.48 -5.35
CA ARG A 344 4.86 -13.60 -5.51
C ARG A 344 5.91 -13.39 -6.60
N ASN A 345 5.60 -12.60 -7.64
CA ASN A 345 6.48 -12.49 -8.82
C ASN A 345 7.17 -11.14 -8.95
N PHE A 346 6.61 -10.08 -8.34
CA PHE A 346 7.22 -8.75 -8.32
C PHE A 346 7.77 -8.38 -6.93
N MET A 347 6.96 -8.48 -5.87
CA MET A 347 7.39 -8.03 -4.53
C MET A 347 8.35 -9.01 -3.83
N ALA A 348 8.19 -10.32 -4.04
CA ALA A 348 8.98 -11.33 -3.34
C ALA A 348 10.48 -11.24 -3.68
N GLY A 349 11.33 -11.19 -2.65
CA GLY A 349 12.78 -11.14 -2.80
C GLY A 349 13.33 -9.81 -3.35
N ARG A 350 12.52 -8.74 -3.38
CA ARG A 350 12.95 -7.40 -3.79
C ARG A 350 12.83 -6.40 -2.65
N GLU A 351 13.84 -5.55 -2.55
CA GLU A 351 13.82 -4.36 -1.71
C GLU A 351 13.78 -3.12 -2.63
N PHE A 352 13.11 -2.07 -2.17
CA PHE A 352 12.96 -0.81 -2.90
C PHE A 352 13.30 0.33 -1.96
N LEU A 353 13.93 1.39 -2.49
CA LEU A 353 14.25 2.60 -1.74
C LEU A 353 12.98 3.24 -1.15
N ASP A 354 11.94 3.35 -1.96
CA ASP A 354 10.67 3.97 -1.61
C ASP A 354 9.52 3.48 -2.52
N ILE A 355 8.31 3.96 -2.24
CA ILE A 355 7.12 3.61 -3.03
C ILE A 355 7.17 4.14 -4.48
N HIS A 356 7.83 5.27 -4.75
CA HIS A 356 7.90 5.83 -6.11
C HIS A 356 8.78 4.97 -7.00
N THR A 357 9.96 4.57 -6.51
CA THR A 357 10.86 3.60 -7.16
C THR A 357 10.14 2.27 -7.39
N ALA A 358 9.43 1.76 -6.38
CA ALA A 358 8.65 0.53 -6.49
C ALA A 358 7.57 0.62 -7.58
N ASN A 359 6.86 1.76 -7.69
CA ASN A 359 5.85 1.99 -8.72
C ASN A 359 6.44 2.13 -10.12
N GLN A 360 7.58 2.80 -10.29
CA GLN A 360 8.28 2.85 -11.58
C GLN A 360 8.67 1.43 -12.04
N HIS A 361 9.30 0.65 -11.14
CA HIS A 361 9.66 -0.74 -11.43
C HIS A 361 8.44 -1.64 -11.68
N LEU A 362 7.32 -1.40 -11.01
CA LEU A 362 6.07 -2.14 -11.19
C LEU A 362 5.48 -1.88 -12.58
N ARG A 363 5.42 -0.61 -13.03
CA ARG A 363 4.95 -0.23 -14.38
C ARG A 363 5.79 -0.91 -15.47
N THR A 364 7.12 -0.88 -15.33
CA THR A 364 8.04 -1.59 -16.25
C THR A 364 7.80 -3.10 -16.23
N TRP A 365 7.71 -3.73 -15.05
CA TRP A 365 7.46 -5.17 -14.93
C TRP A 365 6.09 -5.58 -15.48
N VAL A 366 5.05 -4.75 -15.30
CA VAL A 366 3.73 -4.97 -15.90
C VAL A 366 3.83 -5.02 -17.42
N LYS A 367 4.52 -4.05 -18.04
CA LYS A 367 4.71 -3.99 -19.49
C LYS A 367 5.59 -5.13 -20.02
N GLU A 368 6.76 -5.34 -19.43
CA GLU A 368 7.83 -6.19 -19.98
C GLU A 368 7.78 -7.66 -19.54
N ARG A 369 7.03 -8.01 -18.48
CA ARG A 369 6.96 -9.38 -17.94
C ARG A 369 5.53 -9.87 -17.76
N ALA A 370 4.66 -9.11 -17.11
CA ALA A 370 3.28 -9.54 -16.89
C ALA A 370 2.44 -9.51 -18.19
N GLY A 371 2.71 -8.52 -19.06
CA GLY A 371 2.05 -8.35 -20.35
C GLY A 371 2.63 -9.21 -21.48
N THR A 372 3.92 -9.55 -21.44
CA THR A 372 4.63 -10.33 -22.47
C THR A 372 4.62 -11.85 -22.24
N ARG A 373 4.25 -12.32 -21.04
CA ARG A 373 4.17 -13.76 -20.72
C ARG A 373 3.16 -14.48 -21.59
N GLU A 374 3.40 -15.77 -21.87
CA GLU A 374 2.31 -16.65 -22.27
C GLU A 374 1.39 -16.89 -21.06
N HIS A 375 0.12 -16.52 -21.18
CA HIS A 375 -0.84 -16.64 -20.08
C HIS A 375 -1.48 -18.03 -20.05
N GLY A 376 -1.25 -18.82 -18.99
CA GLY A 376 -1.60 -20.26 -18.92
C GLY A 376 -3.08 -20.65 -19.03
N THR A 377 -4.01 -19.69 -19.13
CA THR A 377 -5.42 -19.94 -19.50
C THR A 377 -5.73 -19.65 -20.98
N THR A 378 -5.02 -18.71 -21.62
CA THR A 378 -5.32 -18.24 -22.98
C THR A 378 -4.29 -18.70 -24.01
N HIS A 379 -3.11 -19.19 -23.58
CA HIS A 379 -2.00 -19.58 -24.47
C HIS A 379 -1.63 -18.49 -25.48
N ARG A 380 -1.70 -17.25 -25.00
CA ARG A 380 -1.47 -16.01 -25.74
C ARG A 380 -0.81 -14.99 -24.83
N VAL A 381 -0.17 -14.02 -25.45
CA VAL A 381 0.48 -12.89 -24.79
C VAL A 381 -0.58 -11.83 -24.45
N PRO A 382 -0.78 -11.44 -23.17
CA PRO A 382 -1.81 -10.47 -22.79
C PRO A 382 -1.68 -9.11 -23.49
N LEU A 383 -0.46 -8.59 -23.64
CA LEU A 383 -0.25 -7.29 -24.30
C LEU A 383 -0.61 -7.34 -25.79
N TYR A 384 -0.30 -8.43 -26.48
CA TYR A 384 -0.71 -8.67 -27.88
C TYR A 384 -2.24 -8.71 -28.02
N LEU A 385 -2.93 -9.47 -27.17
CA LEU A 385 -4.41 -9.48 -27.17
C LEU A 385 -5.03 -8.12 -26.83
N PHE A 386 -4.32 -7.33 -26.02
CA PHE A 386 -4.76 -5.99 -25.67
C PHE A 386 -4.67 -5.03 -26.86
N ASP A 387 -3.49 -4.90 -27.46
CA ASP A 387 -3.24 -3.94 -28.55
C ASP A 387 -4.02 -4.31 -29.83
N GLU A 388 -4.14 -5.59 -30.19
CA GLU A 388 -4.80 -6.04 -31.42
C GLU A 388 -6.33 -6.05 -31.37
N HIS A 389 -6.94 -6.28 -30.19
CA HIS A 389 -8.36 -6.62 -30.10
C HIS A 389 -9.14 -5.89 -29.00
N GLU A 390 -8.52 -5.55 -27.87
CA GLU A 390 -9.25 -4.99 -26.73
C GLU A 390 -9.20 -3.46 -26.68
N LYS A 391 -8.06 -2.87 -27.01
CA LYS A 391 -7.84 -1.41 -26.94
C LYS A 391 -8.84 -0.62 -27.79
N ALA A 392 -9.14 -1.10 -29.00
CA ALA A 392 -10.13 -0.49 -29.90
C ALA A 392 -11.60 -0.72 -29.48
N ALA A 393 -11.85 -1.63 -28.53
CA ALA A 393 -13.19 -1.96 -28.03
C ALA A 393 -13.53 -1.30 -26.68
N LEU A 394 -12.58 -0.61 -26.06
CA LEU A 394 -12.79 0.22 -24.88
C LEU A 394 -13.60 1.48 -25.25
N LEU A 395 -14.33 2.01 -24.27
CA LEU A 395 -14.96 3.32 -24.38
C LEU A 395 -13.88 4.41 -24.40
N PRO A 396 -14.08 5.52 -25.14
CA PRO A 396 -13.12 6.62 -25.17
C PRO A 396 -12.99 7.28 -23.80
N LEU A 397 -11.82 7.86 -23.52
CA LEU A 397 -11.63 8.74 -22.37
C LEU A 397 -12.35 10.08 -22.62
N PRO A 398 -13.04 10.65 -21.63
CA PRO A 398 -13.52 12.03 -21.69
C PRO A 398 -12.34 13.02 -21.71
N GLU A 399 -12.55 14.18 -22.33
CA GLU A 399 -11.52 15.24 -22.44
C GLU A 399 -11.05 15.75 -21.07
N GLU A 400 -11.99 15.91 -20.12
CA GLU A 400 -11.69 16.28 -18.75
C GLU A 400 -11.61 15.05 -17.82
N PRO A 401 -10.56 14.91 -16.99
CA PRO A 401 -10.46 13.83 -16.01
C PRO A 401 -11.45 14.03 -14.85
N PHE A 402 -12.04 12.94 -14.37
CA PHE A 402 -12.94 13.01 -13.21
C PHE A 402 -12.21 13.53 -11.98
N THR A 403 -12.70 14.65 -11.43
CA THR A 403 -12.19 15.23 -10.19
C THR A 403 -13.17 15.00 -9.05
N LEU A 404 -12.75 14.30 -8.01
CA LEU A 404 -13.55 14.18 -6.80
C LEU A 404 -13.61 15.52 -6.07
N ARG A 405 -14.80 16.12 -6.02
CA ARG A 405 -15.12 17.30 -5.21
C ARG A 405 -15.99 16.87 -4.02
N GLU A 406 -15.43 16.89 -2.81
CA GLU A 406 -16.19 16.72 -1.56
C GLU A 406 -16.86 18.07 -1.22
N VAL A 407 -18.17 18.07 -0.98
CA VAL A 407 -18.89 19.27 -0.53
C VAL A 407 -19.05 19.21 0.99
N ARG A 408 -18.56 20.23 1.69
CA ARG A 408 -18.59 20.31 3.16
C ARG A 408 -19.08 21.68 3.61
N LEU A 409 -20.14 21.71 4.42
CA LEU A 409 -20.62 22.93 5.04
C LEU A 409 -19.60 23.40 6.10
N VAL A 410 -19.00 24.56 5.90
CA VAL A 410 -17.99 25.17 6.78
C VAL A 410 -18.53 26.46 7.40
N THR A 411 -18.03 26.84 8.58
CA THR A 411 -18.39 28.11 9.25
C THR A 411 -17.21 29.06 9.19
N VAL A 412 -17.45 30.32 8.83
CA VAL A 412 -16.40 31.35 8.80
C VAL A 412 -16.15 31.87 10.22
N HIS A 413 -14.92 31.72 10.70
CA HIS A 413 -14.51 32.15 12.03
C HIS A 413 -14.23 33.68 12.08
N PRO A 414 -14.18 34.29 13.29
CA PRO A 414 -13.96 35.75 13.45
C PRO A 414 -12.62 36.29 12.92
N ASP A 415 -11.65 35.40 12.69
CA ASP A 415 -10.37 35.66 12.04
C ASP A 415 -10.46 35.68 10.50
N CYS A 416 -11.68 35.66 9.95
CA CYS A 416 -11.99 35.59 8.51
C CYS A 416 -11.51 34.29 7.84
N HIS A 417 -11.36 33.18 8.57
CA HIS A 417 -10.95 31.89 8.01
C HIS A 417 -12.01 30.79 8.15
N VAL A 418 -12.02 29.84 7.20
CA VAL A 418 -12.68 28.54 7.34
C VAL A 418 -11.63 27.45 7.58
N ARG A 419 -11.97 26.46 8.41
CA ARG A 419 -11.07 25.35 8.73
C ARG A 419 -11.43 24.10 7.95
N ILE A 420 -10.53 23.65 7.07
CA ILE A 420 -10.71 22.47 6.22
C ILE A 420 -9.48 21.57 6.37
N ASP A 421 -9.70 20.30 6.72
CA ASP A 421 -8.67 19.26 6.90
C ASP A 421 -7.51 19.65 7.85
N LYS A 422 -7.81 20.52 8.83
CA LYS A 422 -6.92 21.14 9.82
C LYS A 422 -6.07 22.33 9.33
N SER A 423 -6.24 22.76 8.09
CA SER A 423 -5.63 23.99 7.55
C SER A 423 -6.67 25.10 7.42
N TYR A 424 -6.22 26.34 7.29
CA TYR A 424 -7.05 27.54 7.38
C TYR A 424 -7.06 28.30 6.06
N TYR A 425 -8.25 28.65 5.57
CA TYR A 425 -8.44 29.32 4.28
C TYR A 425 -9.23 30.60 4.49
N SER A 426 -8.67 31.73 4.06
CA SER A 426 -9.29 33.04 4.26
C SER A 426 -10.53 33.23 3.36
N VAL A 427 -11.50 34.00 3.86
CA VAL A 427 -12.78 34.32 3.20
C VAL A 427 -13.08 35.80 3.50
N PRO A 428 -13.64 36.59 2.56
CA PRO A 428 -13.95 37.99 2.81
C PRO A 428 -14.74 38.22 4.11
N TYR A 429 -14.32 39.21 4.89
CA TYR A 429 -14.84 39.49 6.24
C TYR A 429 -16.37 39.67 6.34
N VAL A 430 -17.03 40.00 5.23
CA VAL A 430 -18.50 40.11 5.10
C VAL A 430 -19.20 38.79 5.46
N TYR A 431 -18.51 37.65 5.31
CA TYR A 431 -19.06 36.32 5.56
C TYR A 431 -18.79 35.77 6.96
N VAL A 432 -18.13 36.53 7.85
CA VAL A 432 -17.84 36.09 9.23
C VAL A 432 -19.13 35.66 9.97
N GLY A 433 -19.08 34.49 10.61
CA GLY A 433 -20.22 33.88 11.31
C GLY A 433 -21.23 33.15 10.41
N GLN A 434 -21.13 33.29 9.09
CA GLN A 434 -22.01 32.58 8.15
C GLN A 434 -21.51 31.15 7.90
N LYS A 435 -22.40 30.29 7.37
CA LYS A 435 -22.06 28.97 6.86
C LYS A 435 -21.97 29.03 5.33
N LEU A 436 -20.92 28.44 4.79
CA LEU A 436 -20.61 28.40 3.36
C LEU A 436 -20.33 26.96 2.92
N ASP A 437 -20.52 26.66 1.64
CA ASP A 437 -20.24 25.34 1.07
C ASP A 437 -18.82 25.31 0.50
N ALA A 438 -17.95 24.51 1.13
CA ALA A 438 -16.61 24.27 0.63
C ALA A 438 -16.60 23.06 -0.31
N TYR A 439 -16.26 23.29 -1.57
CA TYR A 439 -16.01 22.28 -2.60
C TYR A 439 -14.51 21.97 -2.60
N ILE A 440 -14.17 20.85 -1.96
CA ILE A 440 -12.80 20.39 -1.71
C ILE A 440 -12.41 19.44 -2.84
N GLY A 441 -11.61 19.92 -3.79
CA GLY A 441 -10.99 19.12 -4.85
C GLY A 441 -9.64 18.53 -4.43
N GLU A 442 -8.94 17.87 -5.36
CA GLU A 442 -7.59 17.35 -5.09
C GLU A 442 -6.55 18.47 -4.91
N ARG A 443 -6.62 19.51 -5.74
CA ARG A 443 -5.62 20.60 -5.80
C ARG A 443 -6.13 21.96 -5.33
N ILE A 444 -7.44 22.17 -5.33
CA ILE A 444 -8.07 23.46 -5.02
C ILE A 444 -9.22 23.27 -4.03
N VAL A 445 -9.49 24.33 -3.26
CA VAL A 445 -10.63 24.48 -2.37
C VAL A 445 -11.40 25.71 -2.85
N GLU A 446 -12.60 25.49 -3.37
CA GLU A 446 -13.53 26.55 -3.76
C GLU A 446 -14.57 26.72 -2.65
N ILE A 447 -14.91 27.95 -2.30
CA ILE A 447 -15.85 28.28 -1.21
C ILE A 447 -17.01 29.06 -1.83
N TYR A 448 -18.24 28.58 -1.62
CA TYR A 448 -19.45 29.12 -2.22
C TYR A 448 -20.47 29.60 -1.19
N ARG A 449 -21.21 30.65 -1.55
CA ARG A 449 -22.47 31.03 -0.91
C ARG A 449 -23.63 30.62 -1.83
N GLY A 450 -24.12 29.40 -1.67
CA GLY A 450 -25.09 28.82 -2.61
C GLY A 450 -24.47 28.62 -3.99
N VAL A 451 -24.77 29.52 -4.93
CA VAL A 451 -24.22 29.49 -6.31
C VAL A 451 -23.08 30.49 -6.55
N GLU A 452 -22.86 31.43 -5.63
CA GLU A 452 -21.83 32.47 -5.78
C GLU A 452 -20.48 31.96 -5.28
N LEU A 453 -19.46 31.98 -6.15
CA LEU A 453 -18.07 31.66 -5.78
C LEU A 453 -17.48 32.82 -4.97
N VAL A 454 -17.16 32.56 -3.70
CA VAL A 454 -16.65 33.55 -2.76
C VAL A 454 -15.12 33.62 -2.76
N ALA A 455 -14.45 32.46 -2.77
CA ALA A 455 -12.99 32.37 -2.79
C ALA A 455 -12.51 31.02 -3.33
N THR A 456 -11.36 31.02 -4.00
CA THR A 456 -10.67 29.81 -4.48
C THR A 456 -9.25 29.79 -3.96
N HIS A 457 -8.83 28.71 -3.30
CA HIS A 457 -7.48 28.55 -2.77
C HIS A 457 -6.83 27.28 -3.32
N GLU A 458 -5.50 27.26 -3.37
CA GLU A 458 -4.76 26.00 -3.51
C GLU A 458 -4.94 25.17 -2.24
N ARG A 459 -5.09 23.84 -2.39
CA ARG A 459 -5.30 22.95 -1.25
C ARG A 459 -3.97 22.73 -0.52
N SER A 460 -3.99 23.04 0.77
CA SER A 460 -2.93 22.73 1.74
C SER A 460 -2.51 21.26 1.67
N LEU A 461 -1.19 21.04 1.69
CA LEU A 461 -0.58 19.71 1.71
C LEU A 461 -0.31 19.23 3.14
N GLN A 462 -0.14 20.16 4.09
CA GLN A 462 0.20 19.84 5.48
C GLN A 462 -0.79 20.45 6.50
N PRO A 463 -1.23 19.68 7.52
CA PRO A 463 -2.08 20.19 8.58
C PRO A 463 -1.51 21.44 9.28
N GLY A 464 -2.28 22.53 9.30
CA GLY A 464 -1.93 23.76 10.02
C GLY A 464 -1.38 24.88 9.15
N GLU A 465 -1.30 24.71 7.83
CA GLU A 465 -1.01 25.79 6.88
C GLU A 465 -2.13 26.85 6.86
N TRP A 466 -1.77 28.10 6.58
CA TRP A 466 -2.67 29.26 6.54
C TRP A 466 -2.63 29.91 5.15
N HIS A 467 -3.72 29.80 4.40
CA HIS A 467 -3.91 30.45 3.10
C HIS A 467 -4.65 31.79 3.30
N THR A 468 -3.90 32.77 3.82
CA THR A 468 -4.41 34.11 4.13
C THR A 468 -4.18 35.06 2.96
N ARG A 469 -5.26 35.64 2.41
CA ARG A 469 -5.19 36.78 1.48
C ARG A 469 -5.55 38.06 2.22
N LEU A 470 -4.72 39.09 2.12
CA LEU A 470 -4.94 40.34 2.85
C LEU A 470 -6.21 41.07 2.42
N GLU A 471 -6.61 40.92 1.15
CA GLU A 471 -7.87 41.43 0.56
C GLU A 471 -9.14 40.95 1.29
N HIS A 472 -9.07 39.82 2.00
CA HIS A 472 -10.20 39.28 2.74
C HIS A 472 -10.44 39.97 4.09
N TYR A 473 -9.46 40.72 4.62
CA TYR A 473 -9.63 41.49 5.84
C TYR A 473 -10.28 42.86 5.57
N PRO A 474 -10.95 43.47 6.57
CA PRO A 474 -11.34 44.88 6.48
C PRO A 474 -10.10 45.74 6.30
N GLN A 475 -10.12 46.72 5.38
CA GLN A 475 -8.96 47.57 5.05
C GLN A 475 -8.28 48.19 6.29
N HIS A 476 -9.07 48.64 7.26
CA HIS A 476 -8.58 49.22 8.52
C HIS A 476 -7.87 48.23 9.45
N LYS A 477 -8.07 46.91 9.28
CA LYS A 477 -7.34 45.83 9.98
C LYS A 477 -6.22 45.23 9.15
N ALA A 478 -6.36 45.15 7.83
CA ALA A 478 -5.27 44.74 6.91
C ALA A 478 -4.03 45.63 7.12
N ALA A 479 -4.23 46.95 7.16
CA ALA A 479 -3.18 47.94 7.42
C ALA A 479 -2.47 47.78 8.80
N TYR A 480 -3.01 47.01 9.74
CA TYR A 480 -2.31 46.67 10.99
C TYR A 480 -1.31 45.53 10.81
N LEU A 481 -1.62 44.55 9.95
CA LEU A 481 -0.72 43.43 9.61
C LEU A 481 0.43 43.88 8.69
N GLU A 482 0.18 44.87 7.83
CA GLU A 482 1.17 45.42 6.90
C GLU A 482 2.24 46.28 7.59
N ARG A 483 1.94 46.87 8.76
CA ARG A 483 2.87 47.70 9.57
C ARG A 483 3.95 46.86 10.29
N THR A 484 4.61 45.99 9.55
CA THR A 484 5.80 45.21 9.96
C THR A 484 7.00 46.13 10.29
N PRO A 485 8.05 45.64 10.97
CA PRO A 485 9.27 46.42 11.19
C PRO A 485 9.91 46.92 9.88
N ALA A 486 9.88 46.12 8.81
CA ALA A 486 10.41 46.50 7.50
C ALA A 486 9.61 47.67 6.86
N TYR A 487 8.27 47.61 6.92
CA TYR A 487 7.42 48.72 6.49
C TYR A 487 7.68 49.99 7.32
N CYS A 488 7.80 49.85 8.65
CA CYS A 488 8.08 50.98 9.54
C CYS A 488 9.41 51.67 9.20
N ARG A 489 10.45 50.90 8.85
CA ARG A 489 11.74 51.43 8.37
C ARG A 489 11.61 52.20 7.06
N GLN A 490 10.86 51.67 6.08
CA GLN A 490 10.63 52.35 4.81
C GLN A 490 9.89 53.68 4.98
N VAL A 491 8.86 53.73 5.84
CA VAL A 491 8.15 54.98 6.14
C VAL A 491 9.06 55.96 6.88
N ALA A 492 9.86 55.49 7.84
CA ALA A 492 10.82 56.33 8.57
C ALA A 492 11.87 56.95 7.64
N ALA A 493 12.44 56.16 6.71
CA ALA A 493 13.39 56.65 5.72
C ALA A 493 12.79 57.66 4.71
N ARG A 494 11.48 57.60 4.46
CA ARG A 494 10.76 58.63 3.66
C ARG A 494 10.57 59.93 4.44
N LEU A 495 10.38 59.85 5.75
CA LEU A 495 10.15 60.99 6.64
C LEU A 495 11.42 61.80 6.90
N GLY A 496 12.54 61.11 7.14
CA GLY A 496 13.84 61.72 7.29
C GLY A 496 14.82 60.89 8.12
N GLU A 497 16.04 61.41 8.26
CA GLU A 497 17.14 60.71 8.91
C GLU A 497 16.91 60.54 10.42
N ALA A 498 16.42 61.58 11.11
CA ALA A 498 16.16 61.55 12.53
C ALA A 498 15.01 60.59 12.88
N THR A 499 13.93 60.58 12.08
CA THR A 499 12.86 59.59 12.24
C THR A 499 13.37 58.17 12.02
N SER A 500 14.26 57.95 11.03
CA SER A 500 14.90 56.66 10.79
C SER A 500 15.76 56.20 11.98
N GLN A 501 16.61 57.08 12.52
CA GLN A 501 17.45 56.79 13.69
C GLN A 501 16.61 56.46 14.94
N VAL A 502 15.53 57.20 15.21
CA VAL A 502 14.56 56.89 16.28
C VAL A 502 13.93 55.51 16.10
N VAL A 503 13.55 55.16 14.87
CA VAL A 503 12.91 53.87 14.57
C VAL A 503 13.89 52.71 14.73
N GLU A 504 15.15 52.83 14.27
CA GLU A 504 16.16 51.80 14.53
C GLU A 504 16.52 51.68 16.01
N ALA A 505 16.64 52.78 16.75
CA ALA A 505 16.89 52.75 18.19
C ALA A 505 15.77 52.03 18.97
N LEU A 506 14.51 52.21 18.55
CA LEU A 506 13.37 51.53 19.17
C LEU A 506 13.20 50.06 18.72
N LEU A 507 13.57 49.71 17.48
CA LEU A 507 13.51 48.34 16.97
C LEU A 507 14.73 47.49 17.39
N GLY A 508 15.86 48.13 17.71
CA GLY A 508 17.09 47.50 18.19
C GLY A 508 17.11 47.17 19.68
N ASP A 509 16.10 47.61 20.44
CA ASP A 509 16.01 47.39 21.89
C ASP A 509 15.75 45.90 22.23
N ARG A 510 16.82 45.16 22.53
CA ARG A 510 16.78 43.70 22.75
C ARG A 510 15.77 43.23 23.83
N PRO A 511 15.58 43.92 24.97
CA PRO A 511 14.64 43.47 26.01
C PRO A 511 13.17 43.74 25.70
N LEU A 512 12.84 44.68 24.79
CA LEU A 512 11.45 45.11 24.56
C LEU A 512 11.14 45.26 23.06
N TYR A 513 10.15 44.52 22.58
CA TYR A 513 9.67 44.63 21.21
C TYR A 513 8.80 45.90 21.01
N ARG A 514 9.43 47.06 20.78
CA ARG A 514 8.76 48.38 20.74
C ARG A 514 8.02 48.71 19.44
N LEU A 515 7.63 47.73 18.62
CA LEU A 515 6.93 47.96 17.34
C LEU A 515 5.69 48.86 17.49
N ARG A 516 4.90 48.69 18.57
CA ARG A 516 3.74 49.56 18.83
C ARG A 516 4.11 51.02 19.05
N SER A 517 5.25 51.31 19.68
CA SER A 517 5.75 52.68 19.89
C SER A 517 6.15 53.30 18.56
N VAL A 518 6.86 52.55 17.72
CA VAL A 518 7.22 52.96 16.35
C VAL A 518 5.99 53.23 15.51
N GLN A 519 5.02 52.31 15.48
CA GLN A 519 3.75 52.49 14.78
C GLN A 519 2.97 53.72 15.27
N ALA A 520 3.06 54.06 16.56
CA ALA A 520 2.41 55.24 17.16
C ALA A 520 3.14 56.54 16.82
N ILE A 521 4.48 56.55 16.75
CA ILE A 521 5.29 57.70 16.32
C ILE A 521 5.00 58.01 14.85
N LEU A 522 5.12 57.01 13.97
CA LEU A 522 4.87 57.19 12.53
C LEU A 522 3.44 57.66 12.24
N ARG A 523 2.46 57.27 13.07
CA ARG A 523 1.07 57.76 12.94
C ARG A 523 0.92 59.25 13.23
N LEU A 524 1.85 59.89 13.92
CA LEU A 524 1.78 61.33 14.17
C LEU A 524 1.91 62.13 12.86
N GLU A 525 2.57 61.59 11.82
CA GLU A 525 2.64 62.15 10.45
C GLU A 525 1.25 62.55 9.95
N GLU A 526 0.25 61.67 10.13
CA GLU A 526 -1.16 61.85 9.74
C GLU A 526 -1.80 63.11 10.38
N THR A 527 -1.20 63.65 11.45
CA THR A 527 -1.75 64.75 12.27
C THR A 527 -0.89 66.01 12.36
N VAL A 528 0.44 65.91 12.29
CA VAL A 528 1.36 67.06 12.41
C VAL A 528 2.17 67.36 11.16
N GLY A 529 2.14 66.47 10.15
CA GLY A 529 2.96 66.56 8.94
C GLY A 529 4.40 66.04 9.14
N ALA A 530 5.06 65.74 8.02
CA ALA A 530 6.38 65.10 8.00
C ALA A 530 7.47 65.98 8.66
N GLU A 531 7.60 67.25 8.25
CA GLU A 531 8.65 68.17 8.72
C GLU A 531 8.66 68.35 10.24
N ARG A 532 7.47 68.52 10.84
CA ARG A 532 7.33 68.68 12.30
C ARG A 532 7.68 67.40 13.05
N LEU A 533 7.29 66.24 12.51
CA LEU A 533 7.63 64.95 13.10
C LEU A 533 9.14 64.71 13.06
N GLU A 534 9.79 65.01 11.94
CA GLU A 534 11.24 64.89 11.77
C GLU A 534 12.00 65.81 12.72
N ALA A 535 11.63 67.09 12.84
CA ALA A 535 12.22 68.02 13.80
C ALA A 535 12.02 67.58 15.26
N ALA A 536 10.85 67.02 15.59
CA ALA A 536 10.60 66.44 16.91
C ALA A 536 11.45 65.18 17.19
N CYS A 537 11.68 64.33 16.18
CA CYS A 537 12.58 63.18 16.26
C CYS A 537 14.04 63.64 16.44
N ALA A 538 14.49 64.67 15.71
CA ALA A 538 15.84 65.23 15.85
C ALA A 538 16.09 65.77 17.27
N ARG A 539 15.10 66.50 17.82
CA ARG A 539 15.16 66.98 19.21
C ARG A 539 15.07 65.85 20.24
N ALA A 540 14.33 64.77 19.96
CA ALA A 540 14.29 63.59 20.82
C ALA A 540 15.63 62.83 20.85
N LEU A 541 16.31 62.69 19.70
CA LEU A 541 17.65 62.13 19.59
C LEU A 541 18.68 62.95 20.36
N TYR A 542 18.65 64.28 20.20
CA TYR A 542 19.56 65.20 20.88
C TYR A 542 19.53 65.05 22.41
N PHE A 543 18.34 64.85 23.00
CA PHE A 543 18.17 64.62 24.44
C PHE A 543 18.19 63.13 24.85
N GLY A 544 18.43 62.20 23.93
CA GLY A 544 18.54 60.75 24.19
C GLY A 544 17.25 60.01 24.59
N ASP A 545 16.09 60.68 24.62
CA ASP A 545 14.79 60.06 24.96
C ASP A 545 13.89 59.94 23.72
N HIS A 546 14.07 58.81 23.02
CA HIS A 546 13.34 58.44 21.81
C HIS A 546 11.92 57.89 22.10
N SER A 547 11.39 58.06 23.31
CA SER A 547 10.07 57.50 23.64
C SER A 547 8.93 58.26 22.93
N TYR A 548 7.89 57.52 22.53
CA TYR A 548 6.65 58.11 21.97
C TYR A 548 6.08 59.22 22.86
N ARG A 549 6.18 59.07 24.19
CA ARG A 549 5.72 60.06 25.16
C ARG A 549 6.49 61.37 25.06
N ARG A 550 7.82 61.30 24.87
CA ARG A 550 8.69 62.48 24.73
C ARG A 550 8.48 63.17 23.39
N ILE A 551 8.45 62.42 22.28
CA ILE A 551 8.20 62.97 20.94
C ILE A 551 6.83 63.67 20.89
N LYS A 552 5.79 63.07 21.48
CA LYS A 552 4.47 63.70 21.60
C LYS A 552 4.48 64.95 22.49
N ALA A 553 5.26 64.96 23.57
CA ALA A 553 5.41 66.14 24.42
C ALA A 553 6.11 67.30 23.69
N ILE A 554 7.16 67.01 22.91
CA ILE A 554 7.87 67.98 22.07
C ILE A 554 6.90 68.64 21.07
N LEU A 555 6.13 67.82 20.33
CA LEU A 555 5.14 68.29 19.34
C LEU A 555 3.99 69.10 19.95
N ASN A 556 3.52 68.70 21.13
CA ASN A 556 2.45 69.41 21.86
C ASN A 556 2.91 70.75 22.42
N ALA A 557 4.16 70.84 22.87
CA ALA A 557 4.75 72.08 23.39
C ALA A 557 5.35 72.97 22.28
N ALA A 558 5.19 72.60 21.01
CA ALA A 558 5.77 73.26 19.83
C ALA A 558 7.31 73.39 19.84
N LEU A 559 7.99 72.60 20.69
CA LEU A 559 9.45 72.59 20.84
C LEU A 559 10.16 72.04 19.59
N ASP A 560 9.42 71.45 18.65
CA ASP A 560 9.87 71.10 17.30
C ASP A 560 10.24 72.32 16.43
N ARG A 561 9.79 73.53 16.82
CA ARG A 561 10.05 74.78 16.08
C ARG A 561 11.18 75.62 16.65
N GLU A 562 11.68 75.26 17.83
CA GLU A 562 12.83 75.91 18.43
C GLU A 562 14.13 75.32 17.86
N PRO A 563 15.16 76.13 17.56
CA PRO A 563 16.47 75.61 17.18
C PRO A 563 17.02 74.69 18.28
N LEU A 564 17.80 73.69 17.87
CA LEU A 564 18.55 72.85 18.80
C LEU A 564 19.62 73.71 19.50
N PRO A 565 19.79 73.60 20.83
CA PRO A 565 20.80 74.39 21.53
C PRO A 565 22.22 74.01 21.08
N GLU A 566 23.04 75.02 20.78
CA GLU A 566 24.41 74.85 20.25
C GLU A 566 25.38 74.15 21.22
N LYS A 567 25.03 74.11 22.51
CA LYS A 567 25.71 73.29 23.52
C LYS A 567 24.73 72.29 24.10
N THR A 568 25.15 71.03 24.13
CA THR A 568 24.60 70.05 25.06
C THR A 568 24.65 70.69 26.45
N PRO A 569 23.53 70.82 27.18
CA PRO A 569 23.62 71.21 28.57
C PRO A 569 24.46 70.15 29.27
N ASP A 570 25.52 70.57 29.98
CA ASP A 570 26.19 69.71 30.93
C ASP A 570 25.12 69.18 31.88
N MET A 571 24.77 67.91 31.73
CA MET A 571 23.97 67.21 32.71
C MET A 571 24.78 67.28 34.00
N PRO A 572 24.31 68.00 35.05
CA PRO A 572 25.06 68.05 36.29
C PRO A 572 25.22 66.61 36.75
N ASP A 573 26.49 66.20 36.93
CA ASP A 573 26.85 64.83 37.29
C ASP A 573 26.11 64.45 38.57
N GLN A 574 24.97 63.76 38.40
CA GLN A 574 24.13 63.37 39.50
C GLN A 574 24.86 62.24 40.20
N LYS A 575 25.66 62.61 41.20
CA LYS A 575 26.16 61.71 42.23
C LYS A 575 24.97 60.98 42.85
N HIS A 576 24.61 59.86 42.23
CA HIS A 576 23.63 58.95 42.77
C HIS A 576 24.18 58.50 44.12
N VAL A 577 23.47 58.83 45.19
CA VAL A 577 23.92 58.65 46.59
C VAL A 577 24.26 57.19 46.94
N PHE A 578 23.91 56.24 46.05
CA PHE A 578 24.16 54.81 46.17
C PHE A 578 25.00 54.21 45.03
N ALA A 579 25.59 55.01 44.13
CA ALA A 579 26.53 54.53 43.13
C ALA A 579 27.95 54.49 43.70
N ARG A 580 28.54 53.28 43.74
CA ARG A 580 29.96 53.08 44.06
C ARG A 580 30.84 53.61 42.93
N SER A 581 32.01 54.14 43.25
CA SER A 581 32.96 54.63 42.24
C SER A 581 33.60 53.44 41.50
N GLY A 582 33.98 53.63 40.23
CA GLY A 582 34.59 52.56 39.44
C GLY A 582 35.87 51.99 40.07
N ASN A 583 36.62 52.83 40.79
CA ASN A 583 37.86 52.47 41.47
C ASN A 583 37.64 51.54 42.69
N GLU A 584 36.41 51.39 43.21
CA GLU A 584 36.12 50.36 44.24
C GLU A 584 35.98 48.95 43.64
N PHE A 585 35.81 48.81 42.32
CA PHE A 585 35.69 47.51 41.64
C PHE A 585 37.02 47.00 41.10
N PHE A 586 38.00 47.88 40.91
CA PHE A 586 39.33 47.59 40.41
C PHE A 586 40.35 48.24 41.35
N ALA A 587 40.69 47.53 42.42
CA ALA A 587 41.86 47.88 43.22
C ALA A 587 43.12 47.58 42.39
N ASP A 588 44.13 48.44 42.49
CA ASP A 588 45.36 48.32 41.68
C ASP A 588 46.14 47.03 42.02
N ASP A 589 46.39 46.20 41.01
CA ASP A 589 47.20 44.97 41.09
C ASP A 589 48.72 45.29 41.18
N GLU A 590 49.15 46.05 42.20
CA GLU A 590 50.56 46.37 42.48
C GLU A 590 51.07 45.85 43.83
N GLU A 591 50.84 44.59 44.19
CA GLU A 591 51.60 43.96 45.30
C GLU A 591 51.78 42.41 45.23
N VAL A 592 52.17 41.84 44.08
CA VAL A 592 52.73 40.46 44.02
C VAL A 592 53.94 40.36 43.08
N ALA A 593 55.09 40.88 43.50
CA ALA A 593 56.39 40.59 42.89
C ALA A 593 57.56 40.79 43.89
N ALA A 594 57.68 39.88 44.86
CA ALA A 594 58.84 39.71 45.73
C ALA A 594 59.11 38.21 45.96
#